data_AF-A0A0K9YIF4-F1
#
_entry.id   AF-A0A0K9YIF4-F1
#
_cell.length_a   1.000
_cell.length_b   1.000
_cell.length_c   1.000
_cell.angle_alpha   90.00
_cell.angle_beta   90.00
_cell.angle_gamma   90.00
#
_symmetry.space_group_name_H-M   'P 1'
#
loop_
_entity.id
_entity.type
_entity.pdbx_description
1 polymer ?
#
loop_
_entity_poly.entity_id
_entity_poly.type
_entity_poly.pdbx_seq_one_letter_code
_entity_poly.pdbx_strand_id
1 'polypeptide(L)' 'MSRRRNSMMSEEFKMELAKELGFYDKVKAEGWGAITTRDAGNMVKRAVQMAQEAMAARKL' A
#
# COMPACT_ATOMS: atom_id res chain seq x y z
N MET A 1 -8.86 18.76 17.06
CA MET A 1 -9.27 17.45 16.53
C MET A 1 -8.94 17.36 15.04
N SER A 2 -7.82 16.74 14.69
CA SER A 2 -7.43 16.52 13.28
C SER A 2 -8.27 15.37 12.72
N ARG A 3 -9.04 15.63 11.66
CA ARG A 3 -9.88 14.61 10.99
C ARG A 3 -9.03 13.39 10.67
N ARG A 4 -9.32 12.27 11.33
CA ARG A 4 -8.96 10.92 10.90
C ARG A 4 -9.50 10.75 9.48
N ARG A 5 -8.77 11.19 8.45
CA ARG A 5 -9.10 10.83 7.08
C ARG A 5 -8.92 9.33 7.03
N ASN A 6 -10.01 8.60 6.82
CA ASN A 6 -10.03 7.16 6.54
C ASN A 6 -9.12 6.88 5.34
N SER A 7 -7.81 6.78 5.56
CA SER A 7 -6.94 6.17 4.58
C SER A 7 -7.37 4.71 4.49
N MET A 8 -7.69 4.23 3.29
CA MET A 8 -8.14 2.86 3.09
C MET A 8 -7.05 1.84 3.48
N MET A 9 -5.81 2.30 3.59
CA MET A 9 -4.64 1.51 3.98
C MET A 9 -4.00 2.12 5.23
N SER A 10 -3.65 1.29 6.20
CA SER A 10 -2.79 1.71 7.32
C SER A 10 -1.38 2.06 6.83
N GLU A 11 -0.67 2.91 7.55
CA GLU A 11 0.72 3.23 7.20
C GLU A 11 1.63 2.00 7.21
N GLU A 12 1.42 1.08 8.15
CA GLU A 12 2.12 -0.21 8.20
C GLU A 12 1.91 -1.02 6.92
N PHE A 13 0.65 -1.19 6.49
CA PHE A 13 0.34 -1.93 5.28
C PHE A 13 0.94 -1.29 4.03
N LYS A 14 0.93 0.06 3.93
CA LYS A 14 1.61 0.75 2.83
C LYS A 14 3.11 0.45 2.83
N MET A 15 3.76 0.48 4.00
CA MET A 15 5.19 0.17 4.12
C MET A 15 5.52 -1.28 3.75
N GLU A 16 4.66 -2.23 4.09
CA GLU A 16 4.81 -3.63 3.67
C GLU A 16 4.71 -3.79 2.15
N LEU A 17 3.70 -3.16 1.53
CA LEU A 17 3.57 -3.16 0.07
C LEU A 17 4.78 -2.51 -0.60
N ALA A 18 5.30 -1.43 -0.04
CA ALA A 18 6.50 -0.77 -0.56
C ALA A 18 7.73 -1.70 -0.49
N LYS A 19 7.85 -2.54 0.55
CA LYS A 19 8.92 -3.54 0.66
C LYS A 19 8.74 -4.65 -0.37
N GLU A 20 7.54 -5.19 -0.50
CA GLU A 20 7.23 -6.26 -1.47
C GLU A 20 7.48 -5.80 -2.92
N LEU A 21 7.14 -4.54 -3.22
CA LEU A 21 7.29 -3.95 -4.54
C LEU A 21 8.65 -3.29 -4.78
N GLY A 22 9.56 -3.32 -3.80
CA GLY A 22 10.96 -2.92 -3.96
C GLY A 22 11.21 -1.40 -4.00
N PHE A 23 10.29 -0.57 -3.52
CA PHE A 23 10.47 0.89 -3.48
C PHE A 23 10.46 1.48 -2.06
N TYR A 24 10.48 0.62 -1.03
CA TYR A 24 10.51 1.00 0.38
C TYR A 24 11.63 1.99 0.72
N ASP A 25 12.85 1.76 0.24
CA ASP A 25 14.00 2.61 0.58
C ASP A 25 13.81 4.05 0.10
N LYS A 26 13.16 4.23 -1.06
CA LYS A 26 12.80 5.55 -1.59
C LYS A 26 11.79 6.26 -0.69
N VAL A 27 10.75 5.54 -0.24
CA VAL A 27 9.76 6.07 0.70
C VAL A 27 10.39 6.43 2.04
N LYS A 28 11.33 5.61 2.52
CA LYS A 28 12.03 5.86 3.79
C LYS A 28 12.94 7.08 3.72
N ALA A 29 13.64 7.28 2.60
CA ALA A 29 14.59 8.38 2.43
C ALA A 29 13.90 9.71 2.09
N GLU A 30 12.93 9.70 1.17
CA GLU A 30 12.37 10.90 0.56
C GLU A 30 10.86 11.06 0.78
N GLY A 31 10.22 10.08 1.41
CA GLY A 31 8.78 10.05 1.64
C GLY A 31 7.97 9.55 0.45
N TRP A 32 6.65 9.47 0.64
CA TRP A 32 5.70 9.02 -0.38
C TRP A 32 5.63 9.93 -1.61
N GLY A 33 6.10 11.17 -1.52
CA GLY A 33 6.13 12.10 -2.67
C GLY A 33 7.16 11.74 -3.74
N ALA A 34 8.16 10.92 -3.40
CA ALA A 34 9.25 10.56 -4.32
C ALA A 34 8.96 9.33 -5.19
N ILE A 35 7.91 8.57 -4.89
CA ILE A 35 7.56 7.39 -5.69
C ILE A 35 7.00 7.81 -7.05
N THR A 36 7.20 6.96 -8.05
CA THR A 36 6.64 7.21 -9.38
C THR A 36 5.13 6.90 -9.40
N THR A 37 4.40 7.45 -10.38
CA THR A 37 3.00 7.08 -10.62
C THR A 37 2.84 5.57 -10.85
N ARG A 38 3.85 4.92 -11.43
CA ARG A 38 3.88 3.47 -11.64
C ARG A 38 3.99 2.70 -10.32
N ASP A 39 4.83 3.16 -9.40
CA ASP A 39 4.98 2.54 -8.07
C ASP A 39 3.66 2.61 -7.30
N ALA A 40 3.02 3.79 -7.30
CA ALA A 40 1.72 3.98 -6.68
C ALA A 40 0.63 3.09 -7.31
N GLY A 41 0.60 3.00 -8.65
CA GLY A 41 -0.35 2.14 -9.37
C GLY A 41 -0.15 0.65 -9.06
N ASN A 42 1.10 0.18 -9.02
CA ASN A 42 1.44 -1.19 -8.65
C ASN A 42 1.05 -1.49 -7.19
N MET A 43 1.26 -0.54 -6.27
CA MET A 43 0.85 -0.66 -4.87
C MET A 43 -0.65 -0.87 -4.73
N VAL A 44 -1.47 -0.03 -5.40
CA VAL A 44 -2.92 -0.19 -5.36
C VAL A 44 -3.36 -1.51 -5.99
N LYS A 45 -2.77 -1.89 -7.13
CA LYS A 45 -3.07 -3.17 -7.79
C LYS A 45 -2.79 -4.35 -6.86
N ARG A 46 -1.64 -4.36 -6.18
CA ARG A 46 -1.28 -5.43 -5.24
C ARG A 46 -2.21 -5.48 -4.05
N ALA A 47 -2.57 -4.33 -3.48
CA ALA A 47 -3.52 -4.28 -2.37
C ALA A 47 -4.90 -4.85 -2.73
N VAL A 48 -5.42 -4.52 -3.93
CA VAL A 48 -6.69 -5.07 -4.42
C VAL A 48 -6.60 -6.58 -4.61
N GLN A 49 -5.48 -7.08 -5.16
CA GLN A 49 -5.27 -8.51 -5.31
C GLN A 49 -5.28 -9.24 -3.96
N MET A 50 -4.55 -8.73 -2.96
CA MET A 50 -4.56 -9.29 -1.60
C MET A 50 -5.97 -9.28 -0.98
N ALA A 51 -6.73 -8.21 -1.19
CA ALA A 51 -8.12 -8.14 -0.72
C ALA A 51 -9.01 -9.20 -1.40
N GLN A 52 -8.83 -9.44 -2.70
CA GLN A 52 -9.54 -10.50 -3.42
C GLN A 52 -9.17 -11.89 -2.91
N GLU A 53 -7.88 -12.15 -2.68
CA GLU A 53 -7.35 -13.40 -2.11
C GLU A 53 -7.94 -13.64 -0.71
N ALA A 54 -7.93 -12.63 0.17
CA ALA A 54 -8.50 -12.72 1.52
C ALA A 54 -10.02 -12.96 1.50
N MET A 55 -10.75 -12.30 0.60
CA MET A 55 -12.20 -12.54 0.43
C MET A 55 -12.50 -13.94 -0.10
N ALA A 56 -11.69 -14.46 -1.01
CA ALA A 56 -11.83 -15.82 -1.52
C ALA A 56 -11.55 -16.85 -0.42
N ALA A 57 -10.49 -16.66 0.37
CA ALA A 57 -10.13 -17.54 1.48
C ALA A 57 -11.22 -17.59 2.57
N ARG A 58 -11.92 -16.47 2.82
CA ARG A 58 -12.98 -16.37 3.83
C ARG A 58 -14.31 -17.02 3.41
N LYS A 59 -14.49 -17.37 2.13
CA LYS A 59 -15.72 -18.01 1.61
C LYS A 59 -15.72 -19.53 1.71
N LEU A 60 -14.64 -20.13 2.22
CA LEU A 60 -14.49 -21.56 2.52
C LEU A 60 -14.64 -21.80 4.03
#